data_AF-A0A0H3AWC2-F1
#
_entry.id   AF-A0A0H3AWC2-F1
#
_cell.length_a   1.000
_cell.length_b   1.000
_cell.length_c   1.000
_cell.angle_alpha   90.00
_cell.angle_beta   90.00
_cell.angle_gamma   90.00
#
_symmetry.space_group_name_H-M   'P 1'
#
loop_
_entity.id
_entity.type
_entity.pdbx_description
1 polymer ?
#
loop_
_entity_poly.entity_id
_entity_poly.type
_entity_poly.pdbx_seq_one_letter_code
_entity_poly.pdbx_strand_id
1 'polypeptide(L)'
;MENLIDHDFIIKKAFYALDQASWSEKELNTYEKMIKTKMDHLAVEEQKIMDAEAKGAARGEAKQKISIAKKMLENKHLDKIIDFTGLTEKEIEQL
;
A
#
# COMPACT_ATOMS: atom_id res chain seq x y z
N MET A 1 9.63 39.82 -10.27
CA MET A 1 8.76 38.96 -11.11
C MET A 1 8.52 37.58 -10.52
N GLU A 2 9.28 37.15 -9.50
CA GLU A 2 9.06 35.86 -8.82
C GLU A 2 7.70 35.78 -8.09
N ASN A 3 7.17 36.91 -7.60
CA ASN A 3 5.97 36.94 -6.74
C ASN A 3 4.61 36.74 -7.46
N LEU A 4 4.55 36.73 -8.80
CA LEU A 4 3.29 36.58 -9.55
C LEU A 4 3.10 35.17 -10.14
N ILE A 5 4.19 34.50 -10.49
CA ILE A 5 4.18 33.19 -11.14
C ILE A 5 3.94 32.07 -10.10
N ASP A 6 4.37 32.27 -8.86
CA ASP A 6 4.36 31.19 -7.87
C ASP A 6 2.97 30.95 -7.23
N HIS A 7 2.05 31.92 -7.30
CA HIS A 7 0.71 31.82 -6.71
C HIS A 7 -0.39 31.34 -7.67
N ASP A 8 -0.18 31.42 -8.99
CA ASP A 8 -1.18 31.02 -9.98
C ASP A 8 -0.77 29.72 -10.69
N PHE A 9 -1.52 28.66 -10.38
CA PHE A 9 -1.32 27.31 -10.95
C PHE A 9 -1.36 27.30 -12.48
N ILE A 10 -2.18 28.15 -13.10
CA ILE A 10 -2.31 28.24 -14.56
C ILE A 10 -1.07 28.89 -15.16
N ILE A 11 -0.60 29.98 -14.57
CA ILE A 11 0.61 30.71 -15.03
C ILE A 11 1.84 29.82 -14.88
N LYS A 12 1.97 29.10 -13.76
CA LYS A 12 3.07 28.17 -13.51
C LYS A 12 3.10 27.03 -14.53
N LYS A 13 1.94 26.46 -14.86
CA LYS A 13 1.83 25.40 -15.88
C LYS A 13 2.17 25.92 -17.28
N ALA A 14 1.75 27.13 -17.64
CA ALA A 14 2.09 27.75 -18.91
C ALA A 14 3.60 28.04 -19.04
N PHE A 15 4.23 28.52 -17.96
CA PHE A 15 5.69 28.73 -17.91
C PHE A 15 6.46 27.43 -18.10
N TYR A 16 6.09 26.35 -17.39
CA TYR A 16 6.75 25.05 -17.58
C TYR A 16 6.56 24.50 -18.99
N ALA A 17 5.38 24.68 -19.60
CA ALA A 17 5.13 24.23 -20.97
C ALA A 17 5.97 25.01 -22.00
N LEU A 18 6.15 26.33 -21.82
CA LEU A 18 6.99 27.16 -22.68
C LEU A 18 8.48 26.81 -22.52
N ASP A 19 8.93 26.57 -21.30
CA ASP A 19 10.29 26.14 -21.01
C ASP A 19 10.59 24.77 -21.64
N GLN A 20 9.69 23.79 -21.46
CA GLN A 20 9.80 22.47 -22.08
C GLN A 20 9.80 22.51 -23.61
N ALA A 21 9.02 23.41 -24.22
CA ALA A 21 9.01 23.61 -25.67
C ALA A 21 10.34 24.16 -26.20
N SER A 22 11.18 24.72 -25.33
CA SER A 22 12.49 25.26 -25.66
C SER A 22 13.63 24.24 -25.47
N TRP A 23 13.34 23.05 -24.95
CA TRP A 23 14.35 22.03 -24.68
C TRP A 23 14.76 21.26 -25.93
N SER A 24 16.02 20.83 -25.96
CA SER A 24 16.47 19.84 -26.92
C SER A 24 15.86 18.47 -26.63
N GLU A 25 15.78 17.61 -27.65
CA GLU A 25 15.30 16.23 -27.50
C GLU A 25 16.06 15.45 -26.41
N LYS A 26 17.35 15.72 -26.24
CA LYS A 26 18.18 15.12 -25.18
C LYS A 26 17.75 15.55 -23.78
N GLU A 27 17.45 16.82 -23.59
CA GLU A 27 16.99 17.38 -22.31
C GLU A 27 15.60 16.87 -21.97
N LEU A 28 14.68 16.86 -22.94
CA LEU A 28 13.34 16.30 -22.78
C LEU A 28 13.38 14.83 -22.39
N ASN A 29 14.14 14.00 -23.13
CA ASN A 29 14.31 12.58 -22.83
C ASN A 29 14.90 12.34 -21.42
N THR A 30 15.83 13.20 -21.00
CA THR A 30 16.43 13.10 -19.66
C THR A 30 15.40 13.42 -18.58
N TYR A 31 14.62 14.48 -18.76
CA TYR A 31 13.56 14.87 -17.84
C TYR A 31 12.48 13.79 -17.73
N GLU A 32 11.95 13.32 -18.86
CA GLU A 32 10.93 12.26 -18.89
C GLU A 32 11.41 10.98 -18.23
N LYS A 33 12.67 10.59 -18.47
CA LYS A 33 13.26 9.42 -17.82
C LYS A 33 13.35 9.59 -16.31
N MET A 34 13.71 10.78 -15.82
CA MET A 34 13.72 11.06 -14.38
C MET A 34 12.32 11.00 -13.77
N ILE A 35 11.32 11.57 -14.45
CA ILE A 35 9.92 11.50 -14.00
C ILE A 35 9.45 10.05 -13.97
N LYS A 36 9.67 9.29 -15.05
CA LYS A 36 9.33 7.87 -15.11
C LYS A 36 9.98 7.09 -13.96
N THR A 37 11.27 7.30 -13.73
CA THR A 37 12.00 6.63 -12.65
C THR A 37 11.37 6.94 -11.28
N LYS A 38 11.02 8.20 -11.01
CA LYS A 38 10.33 8.60 -9.77
C LYS A 38 8.96 7.92 -9.64
N MET A 39 8.19 7.85 -10.72
CA MET A 39 6.87 7.21 -10.72
C MET A 39 6.98 5.70 -10.52
N ASP A 40 7.94 5.04 -11.18
CA ASP A 40 8.21 3.61 -11.01
C ASP A 40 8.61 3.30 -9.56
N HIS A 41 9.46 4.13 -8.94
CA HIS A 41 9.79 3.99 -7.52
C HIS A 41 8.59 4.19 -6.61
N LEU A 42 7.77 5.21 -6.86
CA LEU A 42 6.56 5.48 -6.07
C LEU A 42 5.59 4.31 -6.13
N ALA A 43 5.35 3.77 -7.33
CA ALA A 43 4.46 2.62 -7.52
C ALA A 43 4.96 1.36 -6.78
N VAL A 44 6.27 1.11 -6.79
CA VAL A 44 6.87 -0.01 -6.04
C VAL A 44 6.69 0.17 -4.52
N GLU A 45 6.90 1.37 -4.00
CA GLU A 45 6.70 1.65 -2.58
C GLU A 45 5.23 1.51 -2.17
N GLU A 46 4.30 2.03 -2.98
CA GLU A 46 2.87 1.89 -2.74
C GLU A 46 2.43 0.43 -2.76
N GLN A 47 2.94 -0.37 -3.70
CA GLN A 47 2.67 -1.82 -3.73
C GLN A 47 3.17 -2.52 -2.47
N LYS A 48 4.37 -2.18 -1.97
CA LYS A 48 4.89 -2.77 -0.73
C LYS A 48 4.02 -2.45 0.47
N ILE A 49 3.47 -1.24 0.54
CA ILE A 49 2.55 -0.81 1.61
C ILE A 49 1.26 -1.63 1.52
N MET A 50 0.63 -1.70 0.34
CA MET A 50 -0.59 -2.50 0.13
C MET A 50 -0.38 -3.96 0.51
N ASP A 51 0.74 -4.56 0.09
CA ASP A 51 1.09 -5.94 0.43
C ASP A 51 1.28 -6.12 1.95
N ALA A 52 1.91 -5.14 2.61
CA ALA A 52 2.14 -5.16 4.05
C ALA A 52 0.82 -5.05 4.84
N GLU A 53 -0.09 -4.18 4.40
CA GLU A 53 -1.42 -4.02 4.99
C GLU A 53 -2.26 -5.29 4.81
N ALA A 54 -2.28 -5.86 3.60
CA ALA A 54 -2.99 -7.12 3.34
C ALA A 54 -2.46 -8.28 4.20
N LYS A 55 -1.12 -8.42 4.29
CA LYS A 55 -0.48 -9.41 5.18
C LYS A 55 -0.78 -9.12 6.64
N GLY A 56 -0.83 -7.86 7.04
CA GLY A 56 -1.17 -7.42 8.39
C GLY A 56 -2.59 -7.80 8.77
N ALA A 57 -3.56 -7.51 7.92
CA ALA A 57 -4.97 -7.86 8.09
C ALA A 57 -5.16 -9.38 8.20
N ALA A 58 -4.60 -10.16 7.27
CA ALA A 58 -4.69 -11.62 7.30
C ALA A 58 -4.07 -12.22 8.58
N ARG A 59 -2.92 -11.68 9.03
CA ARG A 59 -2.31 -12.08 10.32
C ARG A 59 -3.17 -11.69 11.51
N GLY A 60 -3.84 -10.54 11.46
CA GLY A 60 -4.77 -10.07 12.48
C GLY A 60 -5.97 -11.02 12.65
N GLU A 61 -6.62 -11.35 11.54
CA GLU A 61 -7.75 -12.30 11.51
C GLU A 61 -7.34 -13.68 12.05
N ALA A 62 -6.18 -14.20 11.61
CA ALA A 62 -5.66 -15.47 12.10
C ALA A 62 -5.40 -15.43 13.63
N LYS A 63 -4.77 -14.36 14.14
CA LYS A 63 -4.55 -14.17 15.57
C LYS A 63 -5.86 -14.08 16.35
N GLN A 64 -6.87 -13.42 15.80
CA GLN A 64 -8.19 -13.32 16.43
C GLN A 64 -8.86 -14.69 16.53
N LYS A 65 -8.88 -15.48 15.46
CA LYS A 65 -9.40 -16.85 15.46
C LYS A 65 -8.73 -17.71 16.52
N ILE A 66 -7.39 -17.65 16.59
CA ILE A 66 -6.60 -18.36 17.62
C ILE A 66 -6.97 -17.89 19.04
N SER A 67 -7.10 -16.57 19.26
CA SER A 67 -7.46 -16.03 20.57
C SER A 67 -8.85 -16.47 21.03
N ILE A 68 -9.83 -16.50 20.11
CA ILE A 68 -11.18 -17.00 20.37
C ILE A 68 -11.12 -18.49 20.71
N ALA A 69 -10.45 -19.29 19.90
CA ALA A 69 -10.29 -20.73 20.14
C ALA A 69 -9.66 -21.02 21.51
N LYS A 70 -8.59 -20.30 21.89
CA LYS A 70 -7.95 -20.44 23.21
C LYS A 70 -8.89 -20.14 24.37
N LYS A 71 -9.69 -19.07 24.27
CA LYS A 71 -10.72 -18.75 25.28
C LYS A 71 -11.84 -19.78 25.34
N MET A 72 -12.20 -20.37 24.21
CA MET A 72 -13.26 -21.38 24.14
C MET A 72 -12.80 -22.77 24.61
N LEU A 73 -11.51 -23.09 24.46
CA LEU A 73 -10.92 -24.34 24.96
C LEU A 73 -11.07 -24.50 26.49
N GLU A 74 -11.20 -23.39 27.23
CA GLU A 74 -11.54 -23.41 28.67
C GLU A 74 -12.86 -24.16 28.94
N ASN A 75 -13.80 -24.16 27.98
CA ASN A 75 -15.11 -24.81 28.06
C ASN A 75 -15.21 -26.15 27.28
N LYS A 76 -14.11 -26.65 26.69
CA LYS A 76 -13.92 -28.00 26.10
C LYS A 76 -14.95 -28.50 25.04
N HIS A 77 -15.53 -27.62 24.23
CA HIS A 77 -16.40 -28.04 23.11
C HIS A 77 -15.71 -27.87 21.75
N LEU A 78 -15.02 -28.92 21.28
CA LEU A 78 -14.24 -28.87 20.03
C LEU A 78 -15.10 -28.51 18.81
N ASP A 79 -16.26 -29.17 18.64
CA ASP A 79 -17.15 -28.97 17.49
C ASP A 79 -17.56 -27.50 17.34
N LYS A 80 -17.92 -26.86 18.47
CA LYS A 80 -18.29 -25.43 18.48
C LYS A 80 -17.10 -24.54 18.13
N ILE A 81 -15.89 -24.87 18.56
CA ILE A 81 -14.70 -24.06 18.24
C ILE A 81 -14.43 -24.07 16.74
N ILE A 82 -14.58 -25.24 16.10
CA ILE A 82 -14.47 -25.39 14.65
C ILE A 82 -15.51 -24.51 13.95
N ASP A 83 -16.77 -24.59 14.36
CA ASP A 83 -17.87 -23.81 13.77
C ASP A 83 -17.66 -22.28 13.88
N PHE A 84 -17.20 -21.80 15.04
CA PHE A 84 -17.05 -20.36 15.30
C PHE A 84 -15.75 -19.76 14.74
N THR A 85 -14.68 -20.54 14.63
CA THR A 85 -13.36 -20.02 14.22
C THR A 85 -12.94 -20.44 12.81
N GLY A 86 -13.54 -21.51 12.29
CA GLY A 86 -13.15 -22.14 11.02
C GLY A 86 -11.78 -22.81 11.07
N LEU A 87 -11.23 -23.05 12.27
CA LEU A 87 -9.99 -23.80 12.45
C LEU A 87 -10.25 -25.30 12.36
N THR A 88 -9.26 -26.05 11.88
CA THR A 88 -9.30 -27.51 11.83
C THR A 88 -8.99 -28.13 13.20
N GLU A 89 -9.41 -29.37 13.43
CA GLU A 89 -9.07 -30.12 14.65
C GLU A 89 -7.56 -30.13 14.92
N LYS A 90 -6.74 -30.36 13.88
CA LYS A 90 -5.27 -30.36 14.00
C LYS A 90 -4.71 -29.01 14.44
N GLU A 91 -5.26 -27.91 13.93
CA GLU A 91 -4.83 -26.57 14.34
C GLU A 91 -5.22 -26.31 15.79
N ILE A 92 -6.41 -26.72 16.21
CA ILE A 92 -6.90 -26.58 17.60
C ILE A 92 -6.07 -27.42 18.57
N GLU A 93 -5.68 -28.64 18.20
CA GLU A 93 -4.79 -29.51 19.00
C GLU A 93 -3.39 -28.91 19.21
N GLN A 94 -2.96 -28.02 18.31
CA GLN A 94 -1.66 -27.35 18.37
C GLN A 94 -1.68 -25.98 19.09
N LEU A 95 -2.85 -25.51 19.56
CA LEU A 95 -3.01 -24.20 20.22
C LEU A 95 -2.55 -24.17 21.68
#